data_AF-A0A0Q7NZS1-F1
#
_entry.id   AF-A0A0Q7NZS1-F1
#
_cell.length_a   1.000
_cell.length_b   1.000
_cell.length_c   1.000
_cell.angle_alpha   90.00
_cell.angle_beta   90.00
_cell.angle_gamma   90.00
#
_symmetry.space_group_name_H-M   'P 1'
#
loop_
_entity.id
_entity.type
_entity.pdbx_description
1 polymer ?
#
loop_
_entity_poly.entity_id
_entity_poly.type
_entity_poly.pdbx_seq_one_letter_code
_entity_poly.pdbx_strand_id
1 'polypeptide(L)'
;MHAAGHPRPVPPFDAEPTTGDVIVTTHRVTYSDRLKVFIGPHEDVDSFLRPLRRMDGHQRYSLDLTVLPEPVPATEVTTTVSSARGDLALGCAGSADAMTLQLRTTIDHVTRRFTLGLPGGRLGLPTVYLPHGDEDTYVYPEEVFTADNAVEIFRDFFHAGAVPAGLQQREILD
;
A
#
# COMPACT_ATOMS: atom_id res chain seq x y z
N MET A 1 51.85 -15.13 48.73
CA MET A 1 51.74 -15.54 47.31
C MET A 1 50.27 -15.47 46.93
N HIS A 2 49.99 -14.89 45.77
CA HIS A 2 48.70 -14.65 45.10
C HIS A 2 47.80 -13.49 45.54
N ALA A 3 47.67 -12.58 44.57
CA ALA A 3 46.90 -11.35 44.52
C ALA A 3 45.53 -11.56 43.87
N ALA A 4 44.68 -10.54 44.02
CA ALA A 4 43.94 -9.83 42.97
C ALA A 4 42.41 -9.79 43.14
N GLY A 5 41.87 -8.57 43.01
CA GLY A 5 40.54 -8.35 42.43
C GLY A 5 39.59 -7.46 43.23
N HIS A 6 39.66 -6.15 43.00
CA HIS A 6 38.48 -5.27 43.01
C HIS A 6 38.44 -4.53 41.65
N PRO A 7 37.28 -4.06 41.17
CA PRO A 7 35.93 -4.63 41.25
C PRO A 7 35.27 -4.68 39.83
N ARG A 8 34.04 -5.17 39.67
CA ARG A 8 33.21 -4.77 38.52
C ARG A 8 32.09 -3.86 39.02
N PRO A 9 31.88 -2.68 38.43
CA PRO A 9 30.70 -1.88 38.71
C PRO A 9 29.48 -2.63 38.19
N VAL A 10 28.45 -2.77 39.02
CA VAL A 10 27.10 -3.07 38.55
C VAL A 10 26.61 -1.80 37.86
N PRO A 11 26.23 -1.82 36.58
CA PRO A 11 25.54 -0.68 36.00
C PRO A 11 24.22 -0.45 36.76
N PRO A 12 23.79 0.81 36.94
CA PRO A 12 22.56 1.13 37.65
C PRO A 12 21.36 0.49 36.94
N PHE A 13 20.35 0.13 37.71
CA PHE A 13 19.06 -0.42 37.29
C PHE A 13 18.17 0.64 36.62
N ASP A 14 18.77 1.50 35.80
CA ASP A 14 18.12 2.55 35.01
C ASP A 14 18.78 2.54 33.62
N ALA A 15 18.44 1.54 32.80
CA ALA A 15 18.57 1.71 31.37
C ALA A 15 17.38 2.60 30.95
N GLU A 16 17.64 3.90 30.82
CA GLU A 16 16.74 4.80 30.09
C GLU A 16 16.41 4.18 28.73
N PRO A 17 15.15 4.25 28.26
CA PRO A 17 14.79 3.73 26.94
C PRO A 17 15.67 4.43 25.91
N THR A 18 16.47 3.66 25.16
CA THR A 18 17.33 4.20 24.12
C THR A 18 16.47 4.97 23.11
N THR A 19 16.60 6.29 23.14
CA THR A 19 15.99 7.20 22.18
C THR A 19 16.32 6.78 20.75
N GLY A 20 15.28 6.51 19.97
CA GLY A 20 15.34 6.58 18.51
C GLY A 20 15.54 5.26 17.79
N ASP A 21 14.58 4.34 17.91
CA ASP A 21 14.42 3.35 16.83
C ASP A 21 14.24 4.11 15.52
N VAL A 22 15.18 3.91 14.60
CA VAL A 22 15.12 4.50 13.27
C VAL A 22 13.86 3.95 12.60
N ILE A 23 12.88 4.81 12.39
CA ILE A 23 11.67 4.43 11.66
C ILE A 23 12.08 4.17 10.21
N VAL A 24 12.12 2.89 9.83
CA VAL A 24 12.36 2.45 8.47
C VAL A 24 11.03 2.45 7.72
N THR A 25 10.99 3.15 6.60
CA THR A 25 9.83 3.20 5.71
C THR A 25 9.97 2.11 4.64
N THR A 26 8.87 1.41 4.38
CA THR A 26 8.82 0.29 3.41
C THR A 26 7.78 0.53 2.33
N HIS A 27 6.80 1.40 2.60
CA HIS A 27 5.74 1.70 1.66
C HIS A 27 5.52 3.21 1.52
N ARG A 28 4.96 3.58 0.38
CA ARG A 28 4.42 4.90 0.10
C ARG A 28 2.93 4.77 -0.16
N VAL A 29 2.13 5.53 0.59
CA VAL A 29 0.70 5.75 0.32
C VAL A 29 0.54 7.07 -0.42
N THR A 30 -0.11 7.05 -1.59
CA THR A 30 -0.46 8.24 -2.36
C THR A 30 -1.97 8.40 -2.39
N TYR A 31 -2.49 9.58 -2.07
CA TYR A 31 -3.93 9.87 -2.15
C TYR A 31 -4.21 10.84 -3.30
N SER A 32 -4.99 10.39 -4.29
CA SER A 32 -5.47 11.22 -5.41
C SER A 32 -4.35 12.07 -6.04
N ASP A 33 -3.19 11.43 -6.23
CA ASP A 33 -1.92 11.97 -6.76
C ASP A 33 -1.34 13.21 -6.07
N ARG A 34 -1.81 13.53 -4.86
CA ARG A 34 -1.45 14.79 -4.16
C ARG A 34 -0.61 14.52 -2.92
N LEU A 35 -1.20 13.83 -1.95
CA LEU A 35 -0.57 13.61 -0.66
C LEU A 35 0.18 12.29 -0.66
N LYS A 36 1.47 12.32 -0.32
CA LYS A 36 2.31 11.14 -0.15
C LYS A 36 2.69 10.98 1.32
N VAL A 37 2.49 9.78 1.84
CA VAL A 37 2.87 9.39 3.20
C VAL A 37 3.74 8.14 3.12
N PHE A 38 4.78 8.08 3.94
CA PHE A 38 5.67 6.92 4.01
C PHE A 38 5.41 6.21 5.31
N ILE A 39 5.25 4.89 5.24
CA ILE A 39 4.88 4.07 6.39
C ILE A 39 5.88 2.93 6.55
N GLY A 40 6.20 2.62 7.80
CA GLY A 40 7.03 1.49 8.18
C GLY A 40 6.25 0.17 8.26
N PRO A 41 6.94 -0.98 8.34
CA PRO A 41 6.31 -2.31 8.29
C PRO A 41 5.49 -2.67 9.55
N HIS A 42 5.69 -1.93 10.65
CA HIS A 42 5.00 -2.16 11.92
C HIS A 42 3.95 -1.10 12.24
N GLU A 43 3.69 -0.18 11.32
CA GLU A 43 2.65 0.82 11.52
C GLU A 43 1.25 0.23 11.39
N ASP A 44 0.30 0.85 12.08
CA ASP A 44 -1.12 0.54 11.94
C ASP A 44 -1.63 1.03 10.58
N VAL A 45 -1.62 0.14 9.60
CA VAL A 45 -2.04 0.43 8.22
C VAL A 45 -3.48 0.97 8.15
N ASP A 46 -4.34 0.60 9.09
CA ASP A 46 -5.74 1.02 9.11
C ASP A 46 -5.91 2.52 9.16
N SER A 47 -5.06 3.18 9.92
CA SER A 47 -5.05 4.64 10.04
C SER A 47 -4.82 5.33 8.69
N PHE A 48 -4.07 4.70 7.78
CA PHE A 48 -3.82 5.15 6.41
C PHE A 48 -4.88 4.68 5.41
N LEU A 49 -5.69 3.68 5.75
CA LEU A 49 -6.77 3.18 4.90
C LEU A 49 -8.13 3.85 5.20
N ARG A 50 -8.28 4.54 6.35
CA ARG A 50 -9.49 5.33 6.67
C ARG A 50 -9.99 6.23 5.53
N PRO A 51 -9.13 6.85 4.70
CA PRO A 51 -9.58 7.66 3.57
C PRO A 51 -10.39 6.90 2.51
N LEU A 52 -10.25 5.57 2.37
CA LEU A 52 -11.05 4.77 1.43
C LEU A 52 -12.56 4.97 1.64
N ARG A 53 -12.99 4.99 2.90
CA ARG A 53 -14.40 5.21 3.29
C ARG A 53 -14.90 6.63 3.04
N ARG A 54 -13.99 7.55 2.69
CA ARG A 54 -14.27 8.97 2.45
C ARG A 54 -14.08 9.35 0.98
N MET A 55 -13.84 8.36 0.11
CA MET A 55 -13.73 8.58 -1.32
C MET A 55 -15.09 8.92 -1.91
N ASP A 56 -15.12 9.94 -2.76
CA ASP A 56 -16.32 10.50 -3.38
C ASP A 56 -16.32 10.34 -4.90
N GLY A 57 -15.28 9.73 -5.49
CA GLY A 57 -15.15 9.58 -6.94
C GLY A 57 -14.74 10.86 -7.68
N HIS A 58 -14.58 11.99 -6.98
CA HIS A 58 -14.31 13.30 -7.60
C HIS A 58 -13.08 14.01 -7.02
N GLN A 59 -13.12 14.40 -5.75
CA GLN A 59 -11.99 15.05 -5.07
C GLN A 59 -11.08 14.05 -4.38
N ARG A 60 -11.67 12.95 -3.90
CA ARG A 60 -11.00 11.83 -3.24
C ARG A 60 -11.39 10.59 -4.03
N TYR A 61 -10.59 10.29 -5.03
CA TYR A 61 -10.95 9.30 -6.04
C TYR A 61 -9.93 8.20 -6.19
N SER A 62 -8.73 8.31 -5.63
CA SER A 62 -7.75 7.23 -5.64
C SER A 62 -6.89 7.14 -4.38
N LEU A 63 -6.39 5.93 -4.14
CA LEU A 63 -5.37 5.59 -3.16
C LEU A 63 -4.44 4.55 -3.77
N ASP A 64 -3.13 4.77 -3.69
CA ASP A 64 -2.10 3.83 -4.11
C ASP A 64 -1.19 3.48 -2.93
N LEU A 65 -1.03 2.18 -2.66
CA LEU A 65 -0.04 1.64 -1.73
C LEU A 65 1.09 1.02 -2.57
N THR A 66 2.23 1.70 -2.61
CA THR A 66 3.43 1.27 -3.35
C THR A 66 4.48 0.73 -2.40
N VAL A 67 5.04 -0.44 -2.69
CA VAL A 67 6.23 -0.97 -2.01
C VAL A 67 7.46 -0.23 -2.50
N LEU A 68 8.30 0.25 -1.58
CA LEU A 68 9.56 0.91 -1.94
C LEU A 68 10.56 -0.13 -2.48
N PRO A 69 11.38 0.22 -3.49
CA PRO A 69 12.40 -0.68 -4.01
C PRO A 69 13.42 -1.14 -2.95
N GLU A 70 13.73 -0.25 -2.01
CA GLU A 70 14.59 -0.53 -0.86
C GLU A 70 13.96 0.17 0.37
N PRO A 71 13.89 -0.49 1.54
CA PRO A 71 13.53 0.16 2.78
C PRO A 71 14.53 1.26 3.15
N VAL A 72 14.02 2.46 3.47
CA VAL A 72 14.88 3.61 3.83
C VAL A 72 14.44 4.23 5.14
N PRO A 73 15.38 4.74 5.96
CA PRO A 73 15.04 5.57 7.12
C PRO A 73 14.11 6.72 6.71
N ALA A 74 13.11 7.02 7.53
CA ALA A 74 12.16 8.11 7.26
C ALA A 74 12.86 9.47 7.03
N THR A 75 14.00 9.69 7.69
CA THR A 75 14.84 10.89 7.55
C THR A 75 15.60 10.96 6.23
N GLU A 76 15.70 9.85 5.50
CA GLU A 76 16.49 9.70 4.27
C GLU A 76 15.60 9.54 3.02
N VAL A 77 14.29 9.72 3.15
CA VAL A 77 13.38 9.73 2.00
C VAL A 77 13.66 10.95 1.13
N THR A 78 14.47 10.75 0.10
CA THR A 78 14.79 11.79 -0.89
C THR A 78 13.65 11.98 -1.89
N THR A 79 13.70 13.07 -2.67
CA THR A 79 12.78 13.29 -3.80
C THR A 79 12.80 12.14 -4.79
N THR A 80 13.97 11.53 -5.04
CA THR A 80 14.12 10.38 -5.96
C THR A 80 13.39 9.14 -5.44
N VAL A 81 13.53 8.82 -4.15
CA VAL A 81 12.78 7.71 -3.53
C VAL A 81 11.27 8.02 -3.56
N SER A 82 10.90 9.26 -3.25
CA SER A 82 9.51 9.69 -3.21
C SER A 82 8.80 9.67 -4.56
N SER A 83 9.53 9.87 -5.67
CA SER A 83 8.99 9.83 -7.03
C SER A 83 9.15 8.47 -7.72
N ALA A 84 9.95 7.55 -7.16
CA ALA A 84 10.14 6.23 -7.72
C ALA A 84 8.80 5.50 -7.90
N ARG A 85 8.61 4.86 -9.06
CA ARG A 85 7.35 4.18 -9.35
C ARG A 85 7.13 2.97 -8.44
N GLY A 86 8.19 2.25 -8.08
CA GLY A 86 8.12 0.97 -7.37
C GLY A 86 7.64 -0.15 -8.29
N ASP A 87 8.18 -1.35 -8.08
CA ASP A 87 7.87 -2.53 -8.89
C ASP A 87 6.54 -3.17 -8.52
N LEU A 88 6.07 -2.94 -7.29
CA LEU A 88 4.87 -3.55 -6.75
C LEU A 88 3.98 -2.49 -6.10
N ALA A 89 2.73 -2.40 -6.55
CA ALA A 89 1.75 -1.48 -5.95
C ALA A 89 0.33 -2.00 -6.12
N LEU A 90 -0.50 -1.74 -5.11
CA LEU A 90 -1.94 -1.92 -5.16
C LEU A 90 -2.60 -0.54 -5.12
N GLY A 91 -3.47 -0.26 -6.06
CA GLY A 91 -4.21 1.00 -6.15
C GLY A 91 -5.71 0.79 -6.24
N CYS A 92 -6.46 1.84 -5.95
CA CYS A 92 -7.90 1.88 -6.19
C CYS A 92 -8.32 3.20 -6.84
N ALA A 93 -9.40 3.16 -7.62
CA ALA A 93 -10.02 4.35 -8.19
C ALA A 93 -11.55 4.27 -8.11
N GLY A 94 -12.21 5.37 -7.71
CA GLY A 94 -13.67 5.48 -7.61
C GLY A 94 -14.15 6.13 -6.31
N SER A 95 -15.31 5.67 -5.83
CA SER A 95 -15.97 6.15 -4.60
C SER A 95 -15.93 5.07 -3.50
N ALA A 96 -16.29 5.45 -2.28
CA ALA A 96 -16.35 4.51 -1.16
C ALA A 96 -17.35 3.35 -1.40
N ASP A 97 -18.41 3.58 -2.18
CA ASP A 97 -19.43 2.57 -2.44
C ASP A 97 -19.13 1.73 -3.69
N ALA A 98 -18.30 2.26 -4.60
CA ALA A 98 -17.93 1.59 -5.83
C ALA A 98 -16.56 2.09 -6.32
N MET A 99 -15.56 1.21 -6.25
CA MET A 99 -14.21 1.42 -6.76
C MET A 99 -13.68 0.19 -7.46
N THR A 100 -12.74 0.40 -8.39
CA THR A 100 -11.94 -0.66 -8.99
C THR A 100 -10.60 -0.78 -8.26
N LEU A 101 -10.06 -1.99 -8.18
CA LEU A 101 -8.73 -2.26 -7.63
C LEU A 101 -7.77 -2.68 -8.73
N GLN A 102 -6.56 -2.13 -8.71
CA GLN A 102 -5.53 -2.39 -9.71
C GLN A 102 -4.21 -2.81 -9.04
N LEU A 103 -3.69 -3.95 -9.48
CA LEU A 103 -2.37 -4.43 -9.09
C LEU A 103 -1.37 -4.10 -10.18
N ARG A 104 -0.29 -3.39 -9.82
CA ARG A 104 0.89 -3.21 -10.66
C ARG A 104 2.00 -4.12 -10.13
N THR A 105 2.59 -4.90 -11.01
CA THR A 105 3.76 -5.72 -10.70
C THR A 105 4.73 -5.77 -11.88
N THR A 106 6.03 -5.79 -11.61
CA THR A 106 7.06 -6.05 -12.62
C THR A 106 7.33 -7.56 -12.71
N ILE A 107 7.15 -8.16 -13.88
CA ILE A 107 7.44 -9.58 -14.16
C ILE A 107 8.37 -9.63 -15.36
N ASP A 108 9.53 -10.27 -15.22
CA ASP A 108 10.56 -10.37 -16.27
C ASP A 108 10.95 -9.01 -16.87
N HIS A 109 11.14 -8.00 -16.01
CA HIS A 109 11.43 -6.61 -16.38
C HIS A 109 10.31 -5.86 -17.12
N VAL A 110 9.13 -6.48 -17.27
CA VAL A 110 7.95 -5.85 -17.86
C VAL A 110 6.98 -5.47 -16.77
N THR A 111 6.66 -4.18 -16.68
CA THR A 111 5.58 -3.71 -15.81
C THR A 111 4.24 -4.15 -16.38
N ARG A 112 3.49 -4.91 -15.58
CA ARG A 112 2.12 -5.34 -15.90
C ARG A 112 1.14 -4.71 -14.94
N ARG A 113 -0.07 -4.49 -15.42
CA ARG A 113 -1.19 -3.99 -14.61
C ARG A 113 -2.36 -4.93 -14.74
N PHE A 114 -3.02 -5.20 -13.63
CA PHE A 114 -4.16 -6.09 -13.56
C PHE A 114 -5.30 -5.39 -12.85
N THR A 115 -6.49 -5.37 -13.46
CA THR A 115 -7.73 -5.12 -12.72
C THR A 115 -8.06 -6.36 -11.90
N LEU A 116 -8.29 -6.18 -10.60
CA LEU A 116 -8.74 -7.25 -9.71
C LEU A 116 -10.25 -7.37 -9.78
N GLY A 117 -10.78 -8.57 -9.57
CA GLY A 117 -12.19 -8.78 -9.36
C GLY A 117 -12.48 -10.03 -8.54
N LEU A 118 -13.68 -10.06 -7.99
CA LEU A 118 -14.24 -11.20 -7.29
C LEU A 118 -14.42 -12.40 -8.25
N PRO A 119 -14.49 -13.63 -7.72
CA PRO A 119 -14.85 -14.79 -8.52
C PRO A 119 -16.19 -14.59 -9.22
N GLY A 120 -16.22 -14.82 -10.53
CA GLY A 120 -17.44 -14.73 -11.31
C GLY A 120 -17.20 -14.87 -12.80
N GLY A 121 -18.29 -14.86 -13.56
CA GLY A 121 -18.26 -14.94 -15.02
C GLY A 121 -18.23 -13.56 -15.64
N ARG A 122 -17.09 -13.15 -16.18
CA ARG A 122 -16.95 -11.91 -16.96
C ARG A 122 -17.42 -12.16 -18.39
N LEU A 123 -18.72 -12.05 -18.62
CA LEU A 123 -19.33 -12.25 -19.94
C LEU A 123 -19.55 -10.91 -20.63
N GLY A 124 -19.18 -10.82 -21.91
CA GLY A 124 -19.39 -9.62 -22.72
C GLY A 124 -18.40 -8.51 -22.43
N LEU A 125 -18.83 -7.25 -22.55
CA LEU A 125 -18.02 -6.07 -22.30
C LEU A 125 -18.21 -5.56 -20.87
N PRO A 126 -17.23 -4.83 -20.30
CA PRO A 126 -17.42 -4.05 -19.09
C PRO A 126 -18.62 -3.10 -19.20
N THR A 127 -19.47 -3.05 -18.16
CA THR A 127 -20.73 -2.28 -18.20
C THR A 127 -20.90 -1.34 -17.02
N VAL A 128 -20.12 -1.49 -15.94
CA VAL A 128 -20.22 -0.62 -14.78
C VAL A 128 -19.31 0.58 -15.00
N TYR A 129 -19.92 1.76 -15.06
CA TYR A 129 -19.23 3.03 -15.13
C TYR A 129 -18.74 3.45 -13.74
N LEU A 130 -17.45 3.76 -13.64
CA LEU A 130 -16.81 4.28 -12.43
C LEU A 130 -16.13 5.62 -12.74
N PRO A 131 -16.69 6.74 -12.27
CA PRO A 131 -16.02 8.03 -12.37
C PRO A 131 -14.87 8.11 -11.37
N HIS A 132 -13.73 8.68 -11.78
CA HIS A 132 -12.61 8.95 -10.89
C HIS A 132 -11.83 10.22 -11.29
N GLY A 133 -12.12 11.32 -10.59
CA GLY A 133 -11.53 12.61 -10.92
C GLY A 133 -12.09 13.15 -12.23
N ASP A 134 -11.22 13.42 -13.21
CA ASP A 134 -11.60 13.83 -14.57
C ASP A 134 -11.58 12.67 -15.57
N GLU A 135 -11.24 11.46 -15.10
CA GLU A 135 -11.18 10.24 -15.89
C GLU A 135 -12.34 9.30 -15.54
N ASP A 136 -12.67 8.44 -16.50
CA ASP A 136 -13.75 7.48 -16.39
C ASP A 136 -13.27 6.10 -16.83
N THR A 137 -13.76 5.06 -16.15
CA THR A 137 -13.49 3.69 -16.57
C THR A 137 -14.74 2.83 -16.55
N TYR A 138 -14.78 1.84 -17.45
CA TYR A 138 -15.78 0.79 -17.45
C TYR A 138 -15.17 -0.50 -16.96
N VAL A 139 -15.80 -1.11 -15.95
CA VAL A 139 -15.37 -2.38 -15.35
C VAL A 139 -16.48 -3.41 -15.39
N TYR A 140 -16.11 -4.68 -15.18
CA TYR A 140 -17.11 -5.72 -14.95
C TYR A 140 -17.73 -5.55 -13.55
N PRO A 141 -18.98 -5.98 -13.32
CA PRO A 141 -19.59 -5.97 -11.99
C PRO A 141 -18.73 -6.66 -10.92
N GLU A 142 -18.03 -7.72 -11.29
CA GLU A 142 -17.13 -8.47 -10.40
C GLU A 142 -15.86 -7.68 -10.02
N GLU A 143 -15.51 -6.63 -10.76
CA GLU A 143 -14.34 -5.78 -10.53
C GLU A 143 -14.68 -4.53 -9.70
N VAL A 144 -15.91 -4.46 -9.17
CA VAL A 144 -16.40 -3.38 -8.31
C VAL A 144 -16.31 -3.81 -6.85
N PHE A 145 -15.63 -2.99 -6.06
CA PHE A 145 -15.45 -3.19 -4.62
C PHE A 145 -16.04 -2.02 -3.85
N THR A 146 -16.54 -2.31 -2.65
CA THR A 146 -16.79 -1.29 -1.64
C THR A 146 -15.48 -0.97 -0.90
N ALA A 147 -15.45 0.17 -0.20
CA ALA A 147 -14.34 0.52 0.67
C ALA A 147 -14.07 -0.54 1.74
N ASP A 148 -15.10 -1.22 2.26
CA ASP A 148 -14.95 -2.32 3.22
C ASP A 148 -14.14 -3.47 2.62
N ASN A 149 -14.50 -3.92 1.42
CA ASN A 149 -13.79 -4.99 0.74
C ASN A 149 -12.35 -4.57 0.40
N ALA A 150 -12.17 -3.32 -0.05
CA ALA A 150 -10.87 -2.79 -0.41
C ALA A 150 -9.92 -2.73 0.80
N VAL A 151 -10.40 -2.28 1.97
CA VAL A 151 -9.58 -2.20 3.20
C VAL A 151 -8.94 -3.55 3.52
N GLU A 152 -9.70 -4.64 3.49
CA GLU A 152 -9.16 -5.98 3.78
C GLU A 152 -8.09 -6.40 2.75
N ILE A 153 -8.31 -6.13 1.46
CA ILE A 153 -7.34 -6.46 0.41
C ILE A 153 -6.05 -5.62 0.55
N PHE A 154 -6.17 -4.35 0.91
CA PHE A 154 -5.01 -3.49 1.17
C PHE A 154 -4.23 -3.92 2.40
N ARG A 155 -4.90 -4.38 3.47
CA ARG A 155 -4.25 -4.96 4.65
C ARG A 155 -3.44 -6.20 4.29
N ASP A 156 -4.05 -7.14 3.58
CA ASP A 156 -3.37 -8.36 3.14
C ASP A 156 -2.16 -8.03 2.27
N PHE A 157 -2.32 -7.10 1.33
CA PHE A 157 -1.23 -6.64 0.48
C PHE A 157 -0.10 -5.96 1.27
N PHE A 158 -0.43 -5.11 2.25
CA PHE A 158 0.57 -4.45 3.10
C PHE A 158 1.42 -5.46 3.89
N HIS A 159 0.80 -6.51 4.42
CA HIS A 159 1.50 -7.50 5.25
C HIS A 159 2.22 -8.59 4.45
N ALA A 160 1.61 -9.07 3.36
CA ALA A 160 2.11 -10.20 2.60
C ALA A 160 2.81 -9.82 1.29
N GLY A 161 2.69 -8.57 0.83
CA GLY A 161 3.13 -8.15 -0.49
C GLY A 161 2.37 -8.85 -1.63
N ALA A 162 1.17 -9.37 -1.33
CA ALA A 162 0.37 -10.14 -2.28
C ALA A 162 -1.12 -9.88 -2.05
N VAL A 163 -1.89 -9.90 -3.12
CA VAL A 163 -3.36 -9.84 -3.05
C VAL A 163 -3.94 -11.23 -2.78
N PRO A 164 -5.15 -11.34 -2.20
CA PRO A 164 -5.77 -12.63 -1.93
C PRO A 164 -5.89 -13.52 -3.17
N ALA A 165 -5.51 -14.79 -3.04
CA ALA A 165 -5.45 -15.75 -4.16
C ALA A 165 -6.82 -16.05 -4.81
N GLY A 166 -7.92 -15.73 -4.13
CA GLY A 166 -9.28 -15.87 -4.67
C GLY A 166 -9.67 -14.78 -5.67
N LEU A 167 -8.89 -13.70 -5.81
CA LEU A 167 -9.19 -12.62 -6.74
C LEU A 167 -8.76 -13.00 -8.17
N GLN A 168 -9.66 -12.77 -9.12
CA GLN A 168 -9.36 -12.89 -10.55
C GLN A 168 -8.62 -11.65 -11.05
N GLN A 169 -7.58 -11.86 -11.86
CA GLN A 169 -6.78 -10.79 -12.44
C GLN A 169 -7.05 -10.67 -13.94
N ARG A 170 -7.41 -9.47 -14.42
CA ARG A 170 -7.48 -9.16 -15.85
C ARG A 170 -6.38 -8.18 -16.21
N GLU A 171 -5.47 -8.60 -17.09
CA GLU A 171 -4.40 -7.74 -17.58
C GLU A 171 -4.98 -6.55 -18.37
N ILE A 172 -4.49 -5.36 -18.07
CA ILE A 172 -4.78 -4.14 -18.81
C ILE A 172 -3.55 -3.88 -19.67
N LEU A 173 -3.75 -3.83 -20.99
CA LEU A 173 -2.74 -3.40 -21.92
C LEU A 173 -2.84 -1.87 -22.01
N ASP A 174 -1.75 -1.18 -21.68
CA ASP A 174 -1.59 0.27 -21.96
C ASP A 174 -1.57 0.53 -23.48
#